data_AF-A0A6L6C001-F1
#
_entry.id   AF-A0A6L6C001-F1
#
_cell.length_a   1.000
_cell.length_b   1.000
_cell.length_c   1.000
_cell.angle_alpha   90.00
_cell.angle_beta   90.00
_cell.angle_gamma   90.00
#
_symmetry.space_group_name_H-M   'P 1'
#
loop_
_entity.id
_entity.type
_entity.pdbx_description
1 polymer ?
#
loop_
_entity_poly.entity_id
_entity_poly.type
_entity_poly.pdbx_seq_one_letter_code
_entity_poly.pdbx_strand_id
1 'polypeptide(L)'
;MAKRVVLAYSGGLDTSVAVRWMIENLGLEVICLSADVGQEGTLEGNREKALGAGAIAYEQLDLRAEFADEYLAPIIKANALYEKQYPLVSALSRPLIVKHQVALARKYGADGIAHGCTGKGN
;
A
#
# COMPACT_ATOMS: atom_id res chain seq x y z
N MET A 1 1.26 9.52 -21.53
CA MET A 1 0.37 8.96 -20.49
C MET A 1 1.11 7.85 -19.78
N ALA A 2 0.90 7.69 -18.46
CA ALA A 2 1.42 6.54 -17.72
C ALA A 2 0.96 5.26 -18.40
N LYS A 3 1.84 4.27 -18.51
CA LYS A 3 1.56 2.93 -19.04
C LYS A 3 1.49 1.91 -17.93
N ARG A 4 2.20 2.14 -16.82
CA ARG A 4 2.31 1.19 -15.71
C ARG A 4 2.25 1.90 -14.37
N VAL A 5 1.51 1.31 -13.43
CA VAL A 5 1.31 1.85 -12.08
C VAL A 5 1.50 0.80 -11.00
N VAL A 6 2.01 1.21 -9.84
CA VAL A 6 2.00 0.39 -8.63
C VAL A 6 0.84 0.80 -7.73
N LEU A 7 -0.12 -0.09 -7.52
CA LEU A 7 -1.25 0.09 -6.61
C LEU A 7 -0.89 -0.43 -5.21
N ALA A 8 -1.04 0.42 -4.19
CA ALA A 8 -1.11 -0.04 -2.81
C ALA A 8 -2.40 -0.84 -2.63
N TYR A 9 -2.27 -2.15 -2.48
CA TYR A 9 -3.35 -3.13 -2.59
C TYR A 9 -3.62 -3.76 -1.23
N SER A 10 -4.84 -3.61 -0.70
CA SER A 10 -5.22 -4.19 0.60
C SER A 10 -5.84 -5.58 0.49
N GLY A 11 -6.25 -6.00 -0.72
CA GLY A 11 -7.08 -7.20 -0.91
C GLY A 11 -8.58 -6.97 -0.69
N GLY A 12 -8.97 -5.75 -0.31
CA GLY A 12 -10.36 -5.34 -0.17
C GLY A 12 -11.06 -5.20 -1.53
N LEU A 13 -12.39 -5.04 -1.46
CA LEU A 13 -13.25 -4.86 -2.64
C LEU A 13 -12.76 -3.68 -3.50
N ASP A 14 -12.59 -2.51 -2.89
CA ASP A 14 -12.26 -1.27 -3.60
C ASP A 14 -10.95 -1.39 -4.38
N THR A 15 -9.88 -1.87 -3.76
CA THR A 15 -8.59 -2.03 -4.45
C THR A 15 -8.62 -3.14 -5.50
N SER A 16 -9.47 -4.16 -5.33
CA SER A 16 -9.63 -5.24 -6.33
C SER A 16 -10.39 -4.75 -7.57
N VAL A 17 -11.45 -3.96 -7.36
CA VAL A 17 -12.16 -3.29 -8.45
C VAL A 17 -11.27 -2.26 -9.13
N ALA A 18 -10.45 -1.52 -8.36
CA ALA A 18 -9.53 -0.52 -8.91
C ALA A 18 -8.51 -1.12 -9.89
N VAL A 19 -7.98 -2.32 -9.62
CA VAL A 19 -7.10 -3.04 -10.58
C VAL A 19 -7.80 -3.17 -11.93
N ARG A 20 -9.00 -3.76 -11.92
CA ARG A 20 -9.73 -4.01 -13.16
C ARG A 20 -10.15 -2.73 -13.86
N TRP A 21 -10.62 -1.75 -13.08
CA TRP A 21 -11.05 -0.46 -13.59
C TRP A 21 -9.93 0.29 -14.29
N MET A 22 -8.72 0.35 -13.70
CA MET A 22 -7.56 1.00 -14.31
C MET A 22 -7.13 0.32 -15.62
N ILE A 23 -7.22 -1.00 -15.71
CA ILE A 23 -6.92 -1.74 -16.94
C ILE A 23 -7.94 -1.38 -18.03
N GLU A 24 -9.24 -1.50 -17.73
CA GLU A 24 -10.30 -1.35 -18.73
C GLU A 24 -10.53 0.10 -19.17
N ASN A 25 -10.39 1.06 -18.25
CA ASN A 25 -10.75 2.46 -18.51
C ASN A 25 -9.54 3.33 -18.83
N LEU A 26 -8.35 2.95 -18.34
CA LEU A 26 -7.12 3.74 -18.53
C LEU A 26 -6.05 3.00 -19.35
N GLY A 27 -6.25 1.71 -19.69
CA GLY A 27 -5.27 0.92 -20.44
C GLY A 27 -3.94 0.72 -19.69
N LEU A 28 -3.98 0.75 -18.36
CA LEU A 28 -2.78 0.67 -17.52
C LEU A 28 -2.40 -0.78 -17.21
N GLU A 29 -1.10 -1.05 -17.18
CA GLU A 29 -0.55 -2.22 -16.52
C GLU A 29 -0.47 -1.97 -15.01
N VAL A 30 -1.08 -2.85 -14.21
CA VAL A 30 -1.17 -2.66 -12.76
C VAL A 30 -0.30 -3.68 -12.03
N ILE A 31 0.54 -3.20 -11.13
CA ILE A 31 1.32 -4.00 -10.19
C ILE A 31 0.74 -3.76 -8.80
N CYS A 32 0.40 -4.83 -8.08
CA CYS A 32 -0.15 -4.72 -6.74
C CYS A 32 0.95 -4.91 -5.68
N LEU A 33 0.95 -4.03 -4.67
CA LEU A 33 1.79 -4.14 -3.49
C LEU A 33 0.92 -4.30 -2.24
N SER A 34 1.05 -5.44 -1.55
CA SER A 34 0.56 -5.60 -0.17
C SER A 34 1.70 -5.39 0.80
N ALA A 35 1.47 -4.60 1.84
CA ALA A 35 2.41 -4.40 2.95
C ALA A 35 1.85 -5.03 4.22
N ASP A 36 2.58 -5.99 4.79
CA ASP A 36 2.31 -6.48 6.14
C ASP A 36 3.01 -5.56 7.15
N VAL A 37 2.22 -4.80 7.88
CA VAL A 37 2.64 -3.92 8.98
C VAL A 37 2.08 -4.40 10.32
N GLY A 38 1.63 -5.67 10.38
CA GLY A 38 1.05 -6.27 11.58
C GLY A 38 -0.45 -6.03 11.73
N GLN A 39 -1.15 -5.71 10.64
CA GLN A 39 -2.61 -5.57 10.65
C GLN A 39 -3.32 -6.87 11.01
N GLU A 40 -4.50 -6.77 11.62
CA GLU A 40 -5.40 -7.91 11.80
C GLU A 40 -5.94 -8.40 10.45
N GLY A 41 -6.13 -9.72 10.34
CA GLY A 41 -6.54 -10.39 9.11
C GLY A 41 -5.37 -11.04 8.36
N THR A 42 -5.68 -11.73 7.27
CA THR A 42 -4.68 -12.43 6.46
C THR A 42 -4.49 -11.73 5.11
N LEU A 43 -3.23 -11.66 4.67
CA LEU A 43 -2.90 -11.30 3.29
C LEU A 43 -2.95 -12.52 2.36
N GLU A 44 -3.24 -13.70 2.88
CA GLU A 44 -3.45 -14.91 2.10
C GLU A 44 -4.57 -14.73 1.07
N GLY A 45 -4.36 -15.28 -0.13
CA GLY A 45 -5.27 -15.11 -1.26
C GLY A 45 -5.22 -13.74 -1.95
N ASN A 46 -4.55 -12.72 -1.39
CA ASN A 46 -4.44 -11.42 -2.07
C ASN A 46 -3.69 -11.52 -3.39
N ARG A 47 -2.69 -12.41 -3.49
CA ARG A 47 -2.00 -12.70 -4.76
C ARG A 47 -2.99 -13.18 -5.82
N GLU A 48 -3.79 -14.18 -5.49
CA GLU A 48 -4.76 -14.78 -6.42
C GLU A 48 -5.84 -13.77 -6.82
N LYS A 49 -6.34 -12.98 -5.86
CA LYS A 49 -7.30 -11.90 -6.14
C LYS A 49 -6.72 -10.82 -7.05
N ALA A 50 -5.50 -10.35 -6.78
CA ALA A 50 -4.86 -9.32 -7.59
C ALA A 50 -4.62 -9.80 -9.03
N LEU A 51 -4.06 -11.00 -9.19
CA LEU A 51 -3.80 -11.58 -10.51
C LEU A 51 -5.11 -11.91 -11.24
N GLY A 52 -6.12 -12.43 -10.53
CA GLY A 52 -7.45 -12.70 -11.07
C GLY A 52 -8.18 -11.43 -11.52
N ALA A 53 -7.93 -10.29 -10.86
CA ALA A 53 -8.43 -8.98 -11.30
C ALA A 53 -7.68 -8.42 -12.52
N GLY A 54 -6.55 -9.00 -12.91
CA GLY A 54 -5.77 -8.64 -14.10
C GLY A 54 -4.44 -7.93 -13.81
N ALA A 55 -3.99 -7.86 -12.56
CA ALA A 55 -2.67 -7.31 -12.26
C ALA A 55 -1.56 -8.12 -12.95
N ILE A 56 -0.55 -7.44 -13.50
CA ILE A 56 0.59 -8.10 -14.17
C ILE A 56 1.63 -8.64 -13.19
N ALA A 57 1.62 -8.14 -11.94
CA ALA A 57 2.44 -8.62 -10.86
C ALA A 57 1.79 -8.34 -9.50
N TYR A 58 2.16 -9.14 -8.50
CA TYR A 58 1.79 -8.97 -7.11
C TYR A 58 3.02 -9.19 -6.24
N GLU A 59 3.28 -8.25 -5.35
CA GLU A 59 4.39 -8.28 -4.40
C GLU A 59 3.83 -8.08 -2.99
N GLN A 60 4.29 -8.92 -2.07
CA GLN A 60 3.92 -8.84 -0.66
C GLN A 60 5.19 -8.67 0.15
N LEU A 61 5.22 -7.64 0.98
CA LEU A 61 6.37 -7.32 1.82
C LEU A 61 6.01 -7.50 3.29
N ASP A 62 6.84 -8.23 4.02
CA ASP A 62 6.81 -8.22 5.49
C ASP A 62 7.63 -7.02 5.98
N LEU A 63 6.93 -6.00 6.46
CA LEU A 63 7.50 -4.74 6.92
C LEU A 63 7.38 -4.56 8.43
N ARG A 64 7.00 -5.59 9.18
CA ARG A 64 6.72 -5.50 10.61
C ARG A 64 7.93 -5.05 11.43
N ALA A 65 9.10 -5.62 11.14
CA ALA A 65 10.35 -5.26 11.81
C ALA A 65 10.76 -3.81 11.50
N GLU A 66 10.77 -3.43 10.22
CA GLU A 66 11.07 -2.05 9.80
C GLU A 66 10.07 -1.05 10.39
N PHE A 67 8.79 -1.40 10.44
CA PHE A 67 7.76 -0.56 11.04
C PHE A 67 8.02 -0.34 12.54
N ALA A 68 8.35 -1.40 13.28
CA ALA A 68 8.67 -1.32 14.70
C ALA A 68 9.90 -0.44 14.94
N ASP A 69 10.98 -0.67 14.21
CA ASP A 69 12.27 -0.04 14.46
C ASP A 69 12.36 1.40 13.94
N GLU A 70 11.90 1.65 12.72
CA GLU A 70 12.07 2.95 12.04
C GLU A 70 10.90 3.92 12.27
N TYR A 71 9.71 3.43 12.69
CA TYR A 71 8.52 4.28 12.81
C TYR A 71 7.93 4.27 14.23
N LEU A 72 7.73 3.09 14.84
CA LEU A 72 7.17 2.99 16.19
C LEU A 72 8.18 3.39 17.28
N ALA A 73 9.43 2.93 17.21
CA ALA A 73 10.41 3.27 18.24
C ALA A 73 10.68 4.79 18.35
N PRO A 74 10.81 5.57 17.25
CA PRO A 74 10.98 7.02 17.33
C PRO A 74 9.78 7.74 17.96
N ILE A 75 8.54 7.36 17.63
CA ILE A 75 7.37 8.04 18.19
C ILE A 75 7.17 7.75 19.67
N ILE A 76 7.54 6.54 20.13
CA ILE A 76 7.56 6.20 21.55
C ILE A 76 8.58 7.08 22.28
N LYS A 77 9.81 7.21 21.75
CA LYS A 77 10.84 8.08 22.33
C LYS A 77 10.41 9.54 22.41
N ALA A 78 9.64 10.00 21.42
CA ALA A 78 9.11 11.36 21.38
C ALA A 78 7.89 11.57 22.30
N ASN A 79 7.34 10.52 22.91
CA ASN A 79 6.03 10.54 23.58
C ASN A 79 4.95 11.19 22.68
N ALA A 80 4.98 10.85 21.38
CA ALA A 80 4.16 11.53 20.39
C ALA A 80 2.68 11.20 20.57
N LEU A 81 1.89 12.23 20.90
CA LEU A 81 0.45 12.16 21.03
C LEU A 81 -0.18 13.34 20.30
N TYR A 82 -0.82 13.07 19.17
CA TYR A 82 -1.65 14.05 18.48
C TYR A 82 -2.81 14.45 19.40
N GLU A 83 -3.01 15.76 19.55
CA GLU A 83 -3.99 16.34 20.49
C GLU A 83 -3.86 15.81 21.93
N LYS A 84 -2.65 15.39 22.33
CA LYS A 84 -2.35 14.78 23.64
C LYS A 84 -3.13 13.48 23.93
N GLN A 85 -3.71 12.86 22.91
CA GLN A 85 -4.55 11.67 23.06
C GLN A 85 -4.18 10.54 22.11
N TYR A 86 -3.90 10.86 20.85
CA TYR A 86 -3.81 9.85 19.79
C TYR A 86 -2.36 9.55 19.38
N PRO A 87 -1.87 8.30 19.53
CA PRO A 87 -0.48 7.94 19.22
C PRO A 87 -0.24 7.66 17.73
N LEU A 88 -0.85 8.45 16.83
CA LEU A 88 -0.58 8.45 15.39
C LEU A 88 -0.75 7.08 14.67
N VAL A 89 -1.51 6.15 15.24
CA VAL A 89 -1.59 4.73 14.82
C VAL A 89 -1.69 4.55 13.31
N SER A 90 -2.65 5.22 12.67
CA SER A 90 -2.90 5.10 11.23
C SER A 90 -1.99 5.97 10.38
N ALA A 91 -1.40 7.02 10.94
CA ALA A 91 -0.53 7.93 10.21
C ALA A 91 0.85 7.31 9.96
N LEU A 92 1.35 6.51 10.90
CA LEU A 92 2.74 6.04 10.89
C LEU A 92 3.06 4.98 9.84
N SER A 93 2.10 4.13 9.48
CA SER A 93 2.35 3.12 8.45
C SER A 93 2.41 3.71 7.04
N ARG A 94 1.85 4.91 6.81
CA ARG A 94 1.69 5.47 5.46
C ARG A 94 3.03 5.83 4.81
N PRO A 95 3.96 6.53 5.48
CA PRO A 95 5.26 6.82 4.90
C PRO A 95 6.07 5.55 4.60
N LEU A 96 5.97 4.51 5.45
CA LEU A 96 6.59 3.20 5.21
C LEU A 96 6.04 2.53 3.95
N ILE A 97 4.71 2.47 3.80
CA ILE A 97 4.08 1.90 2.61
C ILE A 97 4.51 2.66 1.35
N VAL A 98 4.53 4.00 1.39
CA VAL A 98 4.95 4.83 0.26
C VAL A 98 6.43 4.63 -0.10
N LYS A 99 7.33 4.51 0.90
CA LYS A 99 8.76 4.19 0.68
C LYS A 99 8.91 2.94 -0.19
N HIS A 100 8.22 1.87 0.17
CA HIS A 100 8.25 0.60 -0.56
C HIS A 100 7.50 0.63 -1.88
N GLN A 101 6.38 1.36 -1.96
CA GLN A 101 5.63 1.54 -3.19
C GLN A 101 6.45 2.27 -4.26
N VAL A 102 7.18 3.33 -3.87
CA VAL A 102 8.08 4.07 -4.76
C VAL A 102 9.28 3.21 -5.17
N ALA A 103 9.85 2.44 -4.25
CA ALA A 103 10.92 1.49 -4.56
C ALA A 103 10.45 0.44 -5.59
N LEU A 104 9.23 -0.06 -5.42
CA LEU A 104 8.64 -1.02 -6.34
C LEU A 104 8.35 -0.41 -7.71
N ALA A 105 7.84 0.82 -7.75
CA ALA A 105 7.63 1.54 -9.00
C ALA A 105 8.94 1.67 -9.79
N ARG A 106 10.05 1.99 -9.11
CA ARG A 106 11.38 2.03 -9.73
C ARG A 106 11.83 0.65 -10.21
N LYS A 107 11.68 -0.41 -9.40
CA LYS A 107 12.02 -1.80 -9.77
C LYS A 107 11.32 -2.24 -11.05
N TYR A 108 10.05 -1.89 -11.21
CA TYR A 108 9.23 -2.29 -12.35
C TYR A 108 9.20 -1.28 -13.50
N GLY A 109 9.92 -0.16 -13.38
CA GLY A 109 9.85 0.93 -14.36
C GLY A 109 8.43 1.48 -14.54
N ALA A 110 7.66 1.57 -13.46
CA ALA A 110 6.32 2.15 -13.46
C ALA A 110 6.38 3.68 -13.52
N ASP A 111 5.44 4.27 -14.24
CA ASP A 111 5.35 5.73 -14.45
C ASP A 111 4.68 6.44 -13.27
N GLY A 112 3.99 5.69 -12.40
CA GLY A 112 3.25 6.25 -11.28
C GLY A 112 2.86 5.24 -10.22
N ILE A 113 2.21 5.75 -9.17
CA ILE A 113 1.66 4.99 -8.06
C ILE A 113 0.19 5.33 -7.87
N ALA A 114 -0.59 4.40 -7.32
CA ALA A 114 -2.02 4.56 -7.05
C ALA A 114 -2.37 4.07 -5.63
N HIS A 115 -3.44 4.58 -5.05
CA HIS A 115 -3.94 4.16 -3.74
C HIS A 115 -5.48 4.13 -3.69
N GLY A 116 -6.03 3.38 -2.75
CA GLY A 116 -7.47 3.29 -2.50
C GLY A 116 -8.01 4.24 -1.42
N CYS A 117 -7.26 5.24 -0.97
CA CYS A 117 -7.76 6.20 0.01
C CYS A 117 -8.96 7.00 -0.52
N THR A 118 -9.85 7.41 0.38
CA THR A 118 -11.03 8.22 0.03
C THR A 118 -10.65 9.68 -0.20
N GLY A 119 -11.50 10.43 -0.90
CA GLY A 119 -11.31 11.87 -1.13
C GLY A 119 -11.62 12.78 0.07
N LYS A 120 -11.84 12.22 1.27
CA LYS A 120 -12.19 12.94 2.51
C LYS A 120 -11.41 12.42 3.73
N GLY A 121 -10.31 11.70 3.50
CA GLY A 121 -9.44 11.18 4.56
C GLY A 121 -8.62 12.27 5.25
N ASN A 122 -7.84 11.84 6.25
CA ASN A 122 -6.87 12.67 6.97
C ASN A 122 -5.74 13.18 6.07
#